data_AF-A0A7L4N9I8-F1
#
_entry.id   AF-A0A7L4N9I8-F1
#
_cell.length_a   1.000
_cell.length_b   1.000
_cell.length_c   1.000
_cell.angle_alpha   90.00
_cell.angle_beta   90.00
_cell.angle_gamma   90.00
#
_symmetry.space_group_name_H-M   'P 1'
#
loop_
_entity.id
_entity.type
_entity.pdbx_description
1 polymer ?
#
loop_
_entity_poly.entity_id
_entity_poly.type
_entity_poly.pdbx_seq_one_letter_code
_entity_poly.pdbx_strand_id
1 'polypeptide(L)'
;TGEEYEEKLKLEEEKRAADEKYRQKQRQVKELQEKLQNTERTLDIVLKQEAIFKEQKKEKAALILQLKKDTEEQKAKLQRVIKQCSRLSREIQAEKKTSTETQEERDIDLRELKNFNRTIDKLIADVLKANPDLVTAFQMYFHQSNLELPTITSADGSQSSQSSSTRSSRASTSSSSRSSQTLSLKVIDLSLPIDAPAEAAAVDSQPSSRASSSWSCKSKES
;
A
#
# COMPACT_ATOMS: atom_id res chain seq x y z
N THR A 1 65.62 36.19 -50.35
CA THR A 1 64.19 36.22 -50.76
C THR A 1 63.46 34.89 -50.67
N GLY A 2 64.12 33.75 -50.35
CA GLY A 2 63.44 32.45 -50.12
C GLY A 2 63.14 32.16 -48.65
N GLU A 3 64.08 32.45 -47.75
CA GLU A 3 63.95 32.20 -46.30
C GLU A 3 62.80 32.99 -45.66
N GLU A 4 62.65 34.27 -45.99
CA GLU A 4 61.53 35.11 -45.53
C GLU A 4 60.15 34.57 -45.97
N TYR A 5 60.09 33.91 -47.13
CA TYR A 5 58.85 33.31 -47.64
C TYR A 5 58.49 32.03 -46.87
N GLU A 6 59.48 31.19 -46.57
CA GLU A 6 59.28 29.99 -45.74
C GLU A 6 58.90 30.34 -44.29
N GLU A 7 59.51 31.37 -43.71
CA GLU A 7 59.17 31.86 -42.37
C GLU A 7 57.74 32.41 -42.32
N LYS A 8 57.34 33.20 -43.32
CA LYS A 8 55.96 33.69 -43.46
C LYS A 8 54.95 32.54 -43.55
N LEU A 9 55.27 31.49 -44.31
CA LEU A 9 54.40 30.32 -44.44
C LEU A 9 54.23 29.59 -43.10
N LYS A 10 55.32 29.38 -42.35
CA LYS A 10 55.27 28.79 -41.00
C LYS A 10 54.41 29.60 -40.03
N LEU A 11 54.58 30.91 -40.01
CA LEU A 11 53.79 31.80 -39.16
C LEU A 11 52.30 31.78 -39.53
N GLU A 12 51.97 31.67 -40.82
CA GLU A 12 50.58 31.53 -41.27
C GLU A 12 49.95 30.21 -40.82
N GLU A 13 50.71 29.11 -40.89
CA GLU A 13 50.28 27.80 -40.38
C GLU A 13 50.09 27.79 -38.86
N GLU A 14 51.02 28.37 -38.11
CA GLU A 14 50.92 28.51 -36.65
C GLU A 14 49.71 29.35 -36.25
N LYS A 15 49.47 30.47 -36.95
CA LYS A 15 48.28 31.29 -36.76
C LYS A 15 47.01 30.48 -37.01
N ARG A 16 46.95 29.73 -38.12
CA ARG A 16 45.79 28.89 -38.45
C ARG A 16 45.54 27.81 -37.38
N ALA A 17 46.59 27.19 -36.86
CA ALA A 17 46.49 26.21 -35.78
C ALA A 17 46.00 26.83 -34.46
N ALA A 18 46.50 28.01 -34.12
CA ALA A 18 46.05 28.78 -32.95
C ALA A 18 44.58 29.19 -33.07
N ASP A 19 44.16 29.68 -34.24
CA ASP A 19 42.77 30.08 -34.53
C ASP A 19 41.81 28.87 -34.46
N GLU A 20 42.22 27.71 -34.96
CA GLU A 20 41.40 26.49 -34.84
C GLU A 20 41.27 26.03 -33.38
N LYS A 21 42.37 26.02 -32.63
CA LYS A 21 42.34 25.69 -31.19
C LYS A 21 41.46 26.66 -30.41
N TYR A 22 41.53 27.95 -30.73
CA TYR A 22 40.67 28.97 -30.13
C TYR A 22 39.19 28.71 -30.43
N ARG A 23 38.83 28.41 -31.70
CA ARG A 23 37.46 28.08 -32.09
C ARG A 23 36.94 26.82 -31.40
N GLN A 24 37.78 25.79 -31.24
CA GLN A 24 37.43 24.58 -30.50
C GLN A 24 37.16 24.89 -29.02
N LYS A 25 38.02 25.71 -28.39
CA LYS A 25 37.83 26.12 -26.99
C LYS A 25 36.56 26.96 -26.82
N GLN A 26 36.25 27.86 -27.74
CA GLN A 26 34.98 28.58 -27.72
C GLN A 26 33.76 27.66 -27.82
N ARG A 27 33.82 26.63 -28.69
CA ARG A 27 32.76 25.61 -28.79
C ARG A 27 32.58 24.86 -27.47
N GLN A 28 33.69 24.44 -26.84
CA GLN A 28 33.66 23.77 -25.53
C GLN A 28 33.03 24.64 -24.45
N VAL A 29 33.37 25.94 -24.40
CA VAL A 29 32.78 26.87 -23.44
C VAL A 29 31.27 26.97 -23.63
N LYS A 30 30.79 27.10 -24.87
CA LYS A 30 29.34 27.15 -25.16
C LYS A 30 28.62 25.87 -24.78
N GLU A 31 29.19 24.71 -25.11
CA GLU A 31 28.61 23.41 -24.76
C GLU A 31 28.51 23.23 -23.24
N LEU A 32 29.56 23.61 -22.50
CA LEU A 32 29.55 23.53 -21.04
C LEU A 32 28.55 24.51 -20.42
N GLN A 33 28.41 25.71 -20.98
CA GLN A 33 27.40 26.68 -20.54
C GLN A 33 25.98 26.16 -20.75
N GLU A 34 25.71 25.54 -21.91
CA GLU A 34 24.41 24.93 -22.20
C GLU A 34 24.11 23.77 -21.25
N LYS A 35 25.09 22.89 -21.03
CA LYS A 35 24.98 21.77 -20.07
C LYS A 35 24.70 22.26 -18.66
N LEU A 36 25.44 23.27 -18.19
CA LEU A 36 25.24 23.87 -16.88
C LEU A 36 23.81 24.39 -16.73
N GLN A 37 23.35 25.19 -17.70
CA GLN A 37 22.02 25.76 -17.69
C GLN A 37 20.92 24.68 -17.77
N ASN A 38 21.16 23.58 -18.49
CA ASN A 38 20.23 22.46 -18.52
C ASN A 38 20.16 21.76 -17.15
N THR A 39 21.31 21.48 -16.53
CA THR A 39 21.36 20.85 -15.20
C THR A 39 20.73 21.72 -14.12
N GLU A 40 20.88 23.05 -14.19
CA GLU A 40 20.22 23.99 -13.28
C GLU A 40 18.69 23.91 -13.41
N ARG A 41 18.16 23.89 -14.63
CA ARG A 41 16.72 23.73 -14.85
C ARG A 41 16.19 22.40 -14.33
N THR A 42 16.94 21.30 -14.55
CA THR A 42 16.56 19.99 -14.00
C THR A 42 16.57 19.99 -12.49
N LEU A 43 17.58 20.61 -11.86
CA LEU A 43 17.66 20.75 -10.42
C LEU A 43 16.45 21.52 -9.86
N ASP A 44 16.07 22.64 -10.47
CA ASP A 44 14.89 23.42 -10.07
C ASP A 44 13.59 22.61 -10.13
N ILE A 45 13.43 21.78 -11.16
CA ILE A 45 12.26 20.89 -11.29
C ILE A 45 12.25 19.85 -10.16
N VAL A 46 13.40 19.21 -9.90
CA VAL A 46 13.53 18.19 -8.85
C VAL A 46 13.26 18.80 -7.47
N LEU A 47 13.78 20.00 -7.18
CA LEU A 47 13.54 20.69 -5.90
C LEU A 47 12.06 21.03 -5.70
N LYS A 48 11.36 21.48 -6.74
CA LYS A 48 9.91 21.73 -6.68
C LYS A 48 9.14 20.44 -6.41
N GLN A 49 9.52 19.35 -7.09
CA GLN A 49 8.88 18.05 -6.90
C GLN A 49 9.13 17.50 -5.48
N GLU A 50 10.34 17.66 -4.95
CA GLU A 50 10.69 17.29 -3.58
C GLU A 50 9.83 18.05 -2.57
N ALA A 51 9.61 19.35 -2.76
CA ALA A 51 8.76 20.16 -1.90
C ALA A 51 7.31 19.66 -1.90
N ILE A 52 6.76 19.32 -3.07
CA ILE A 52 5.40 18.75 -3.20
C ILE A 52 5.32 17.42 -2.45
N PHE A 53 6.29 16.52 -2.64
CA PHE A 53 6.28 15.23 -1.96
C PHE A 53 6.46 15.35 -0.45
N LYS A 54 7.26 16.30 0.03
CA LYS A 54 7.38 16.59 1.47
C LYS A 54 6.04 17.00 2.06
N GLU A 55 5.28 17.84 1.38
CA GLU A 55 3.98 18.30 1.87
C GLU A 55 2.94 17.17 1.84
N GLN A 56 2.86 16.42 0.74
CA GLN A 56 2.01 15.23 0.66
C GLN A 56 2.34 14.20 1.77
N LYS A 57 3.63 13.99 2.06
CA LYS A 57 4.06 13.10 3.14
C LYS A 57 3.57 13.57 4.51
N LYS A 58 3.62 14.88 4.79
CA LYS A 58 3.08 15.45 6.05
C LYS A 58 1.56 15.28 6.13
N GLU A 59 0.84 15.56 5.05
CA GLU A 59 -0.61 15.38 4.98
C GLU A 59 -1.01 13.93 5.26
N LYS A 60 -0.34 12.97 4.60
CA LYS A 60 -0.58 11.54 4.84
C LYS A 60 -0.24 11.14 6.27
N ALA A 61 0.84 11.66 6.84
CA ALA A 61 1.20 11.39 8.24
C ALA A 61 0.14 11.93 9.21
N ALA A 62 -0.39 13.13 8.97
CA ALA A 62 -1.47 13.71 9.77
C ALA A 62 -2.76 12.87 9.67
N LEU A 63 -3.12 12.43 8.47
CA LEU A 63 -4.27 11.55 8.25
C LEU A 63 -4.12 10.22 8.99
N ILE A 64 -2.93 9.61 8.95
CA ILE A 64 -2.64 8.37 9.70
C ILE A 64 -2.82 8.58 11.21
N LEU A 65 -2.33 9.69 11.76
CA LEU A 65 -2.50 9.99 13.18
C LEU A 65 -3.97 10.17 13.57
N GLN A 66 -4.74 10.86 12.73
CA GLN A 66 -6.18 11.03 12.93
C GLN A 66 -6.92 9.68 12.89
N LEU A 67 -6.68 8.86 11.86
CA LEU A 67 -7.30 7.55 11.73
C LEU A 67 -6.94 6.60 12.89
N LYS A 68 -5.71 6.67 13.41
CA LYS A 68 -5.31 5.91 14.61
C LYS A 68 -6.13 6.31 15.83
N LYS A 69 -6.31 7.62 16.05
CA LYS A 69 -7.13 8.13 17.16
C LYS A 69 -8.58 7.67 17.03
N ASP A 70 -9.16 7.79 15.84
CA ASP A 70 -10.54 7.39 15.59
C ASP A 70 -10.73 5.89 15.78
N THR A 71 -9.75 5.08 15.37
CA THR A 71 -9.76 3.62 15.57
C THR A 71 -9.79 3.24 17.06
N GLU A 72 -8.95 3.88 17.89
CA GLU A 72 -8.94 3.62 19.33
C GLU A 72 -10.24 4.08 20.01
N GLU A 73 -10.81 5.21 19.57
CA GLU A 73 -12.12 5.66 20.06
C GLU A 73 -13.24 4.66 19.72
N GLN A 74 -13.28 4.19 18.47
CA GLN A 74 -14.26 3.19 18.04
C GLN A 74 -14.08 1.85 18.76
N LYS A 75 -12.85 1.43 19.01
CA LYS A 75 -12.55 0.22 19.79
C LYS A 75 -13.12 0.32 21.21
N ALA A 76 -12.95 1.47 21.88
CA ALA A 76 -13.51 1.69 23.20
C ALA A 76 -15.05 1.70 23.21
N LYS A 77 -15.68 2.31 22.20
CA LYS A 77 -17.14 2.30 22.02
C LYS A 77 -17.67 0.89 21.80
N LEU A 78 -17.04 0.12 20.90
CA LEU A 78 -17.38 -1.26 20.63
C LEU A 78 -17.31 -2.13 21.90
N GLN A 79 -16.25 -1.99 22.70
CA GLN A 79 -16.11 -2.71 23.97
C GLN A 79 -17.23 -2.40 24.96
N ARG A 80 -17.72 -1.16 25.01
CA ARG A 80 -18.86 -0.78 25.87
C ARG A 80 -20.15 -1.44 25.38
N VAL A 81 -20.40 -1.42 24.07
CA VAL A 81 -21.59 -2.04 23.47
C VAL A 81 -21.57 -3.56 23.69
N ILE A 82 -20.45 -4.24 23.46
CA ILE A 82 -20.30 -5.68 23.71
C ILE A 82 -20.66 -6.02 25.18
N LYS A 83 -20.18 -5.23 26.14
CA LYS A 83 -20.51 -5.43 27.57
C LYS A 83 -22.01 -5.26 27.84
N GLN A 84 -22.65 -4.28 27.21
CA GLN A 84 -24.08 -4.05 27.34
C GLN A 84 -24.90 -5.17 26.69
N CYS A 85 -24.57 -5.59 25.47
CA CYS A 85 -25.23 -6.71 24.80
C CYS A 85 -25.10 -8.00 25.62
N SER A 86 -23.90 -8.32 26.11
CA SER A 86 -23.67 -9.49 26.97
C SER A 86 -24.47 -9.45 28.27
N ARG A 87 -24.70 -8.26 28.84
CA ARG A 87 -25.57 -8.10 30.01
C ARG A 87 -27.04 -8.38 29.64
N LEU A 88 -27.54 -7.76 28.58
CA LEU A 88 -28.92 -7.91 28.14
C LEU A 88 -29.24 -9.35 27.72
N SER A 89 -28.35 -10.02 26.98
CA SER A 89 -28.50 -11.44 26.64
C SER A 89 -28.66 -12.31 27.89
N ARG A 90 -27.86 -12.06 28.94
CA ARG A 90 -28.00 -12.78 30.23
C ARG A 90 -29.33 -12.49 30.91
N GLU A 91 -29.80 -11.25 30.90
CA GLU A 91 -31.11 -10.87 31.45
C GLU A 91 -32.26 -11.56 30.70
N ILE A 92 -32.22 -11.60 29.37
CA ILE A 92 -33.21 -12.29 28.52
C ILE A 92 -33.21 -13.80 28.78
N GLN A 93 -32.03 -14.41 28.86
CA GLN A 93 -31.89 -15.85 29.13
C GLN A 93 -32.40 -16.22 30.53
N ALA A 94 -32.13 -15.38 31.54
CA ALA A 94 -32.67 -15.55 32.89
C ALA A 94 -34.21 -15.48 32.90
N GLU A 95 -34.80 -14.51 32.19
CA GLU A 95 -36.26 -14.35 32.08
C GLU A 95 -36.90 -15.54 31.35
N LYS A 96 -36.29 -16.01 30.25
CA LYS A 96 -36.74 -17.19 29.50
C LYS A 96 -36.44 -18.52 30.19
N LYS A 97 -35.69 -18.51 31.31
CA LYS A 97 -35.22 -19.69 32.06
C LYS A 97 -34.44 -20.67 31.17
N THR A 98 -33.69 -20.14 30.22
CA THR A 98 -32.83 -20.92 29.31
C THR A 98 -31.38 -20.59 29.59
N SER A 99 -30.50 -21.59 29.72
CA SER A 99 -29.05 -21.38 29.91
C SER A 99 -28.27 -21.24 28.60
N THR A 100 -28.94 -21.40 27.46
CA THR A 100 -28.34 -21.38 26.13
C THR A 100 -28.89 -20.23 25.31
N GLU A 101 -28.13 -19.87 24.27
CA GLU A 101 -28.54 -18.92 23.25
C GLU A 101 -29.95 -19.21 22.70
N THR A 102 -30.75 -18.16 22.64
CA THR A 102 -32.13 -18.20 22.16
C THR A 102 -32.18 -18.35 20.63
N GLN A 103 -33.33 -18.73 20.08
CA GLN A 103 -33.46 -18.85 18.62
C GLN A 103 -33.38 -17.47 17.94
N GLU A 104 -33.84 -16.43 18.63
CA GLU A 104 -33.81 -15.05 18.15
C GLU A 104 -32.37 -14.51 18.11
N GLU A 105 -31.55 -14.79 19.13
CA GLU A 105 -30.11 -14.45 19.13
C GLU A 105 -29.39 -15.09 17.92
N ARG A 106 -29.62 -16.39 17.66
CA ARG A 106 -29.05 -17.07 16.50
C ARG A 106 -29.47 -16.46 15.15
N ASP A 107 -30.72 -16.02 15.04
CA ASP A 107 -31.21 -15.37 13.81
C ASP A 107 -30.58 -13.99 13.59
N ILE A 108 -30.38 -13.24 14.68
CA ILE A 108 -29.67 -11.95 14.65
C ILE A 108 -28.24 -12.16 14.16
N ASP A 109 -27.50 -13.10 14.77
CA ASP A 109 -26.11 -13.39 14.38
C ASP A 109 -25.98 -13.81 12.91
N LEU A 110 -26.90 -14.64 12.42
CA LEU A 110 -26.93 -15.05 11.01
C LEU A 110 -27.19 -13.86 10.08
N ARG A 111 -28.11 -12.96 10.46
CA ARG A 111 -28.43 -11.76 9.69
C ARG A 111 -27.27 -10.78 9.67
N GLU A 112 -26.61 -10.57 10.80
CA GLU A 112 -25.41 -9.74 10.91
C GLU A 112 -24.27 -10.30 10.05
N LEU A 113 -24.02 -11.61 10.10
CA LEU A 113 -22.99 -12.25 9.28
C LEU A 113 -23.26 -12.08 7.77
N LYS A 114 -24.51 -12.23 7.33
CA LYS A 114 -24.90 -11.98 5.93
C LYS A 114 -24.68 -10.53 5.52
N ASN A 115 -25.01 -9.58 6.38
CA ASN A 115 -24.82 -8.16 6.11
C ASN A 115 -23.34 -7.77 6.10
N PHE A 116 -22.53 -8.34 6.99
CA PHE A 116 -21.08 -8.16 6.99
C PHE A 116 -20.47 -8.66 5.69
N ASN A 117 -20.83 -9.86 5.23
CA ASN A 117 -20.33 -10.41 3.98
C ASN A 117 -20.67 -9.51 2.78
N ARG A 118 -21.93 -9.05 2.67
CA ARG A 118 -22.35 -8.07 1.65
C ARG A 118 -21.54 -6.78 1.68
N THR A 119 -21.16 -6.31 2.87
CA THR A 119 -20.37 -5.09 3.04
C THR A 119 -18.94 -5.29 2.55
N ILE A 120 -18.34 -6.44 2.86
CA ILE A 120 -17.00 -6.81 2.39
C ILE A 120 -16.99 -7.00 0.87
N ASP A 121 -17.97 -7.71 0.32
CA ASP A 121 -18.11 -7.91 -1.13
C ASP A 121 -18.17 -6.57 -1.87
N LYS A 122 -18.98 -5.64 -1.34
CA LYS A 122 -19.09 -4.28 -1.89
C LYS A 122 -17.76 -3.54 -1.82
N LEU A 123 -17.09 -3.57 -0.67
CA LEU A 123 -15.79 -2.91 -0.48
C LEU A 123 -14.75 -3.44 -1.45
N ILE A 124 -14.64 -4.76 -1.59
CA ILE A 124 -13.70 -5.41 -2.52
C ILE A 124 -14.00 -4.96 -3.94
N ALA A 125 -15.26 -4.96 -4.34
CA ALA A 125 -15.63 -4.57 -5.70
C ALA A 125 -15.38 -3.08 -5.97
N ASP A 126 -15.61 -2.19 -5.00
CA ASP A 126 -15.30 -0.76 -5.10
C ASP A 126 -13.77 -0.54 -5.23
N VAL A 127 -12.95 -1.28 -4.48
CA VAL A 127 -11.48 -1.24 -4.57
C VAL A 127 -10.99 -1.70 -5.94
N LEU A 128 -11.52 -2.81 -6.45
CA LEU A 128 -11.16 -3.36 -7.77
C LEU A 128 -11.61 -2.45 -8.92
N LYS A 129 -12.74 -1.77 -8.76
CA LYS A 129 -13.22 -0.78 -9.73
C LYS A 129 -12.31 0.45 -9.80
N ALA A 130 -11.77 0.89 -8.65
CA ALA A 130 -10.86 2.03 -8.58
C ALA A 130 -9.43 1.67 -9.03
N ASN A 131 -9.02 0.41 -8.90
CA ASN A 131 -7.65 -0.06 -9.16
C ASN A 131 -7.68 -1.33 -10.03
N PRO A 132 -7.80 -1.19 -11.37
CA PRO A 132 -7.95 -2.33 -12.27
C PRO A 132 -6.71 -3.22 -12.37
N ASP A 133 -5.54 -2.70 -12.01
CA ASP A 133 -4.26 -3.41 -11.89
C ASP A 133 -4.28 -4.50 -10.81
N LEU A 134 -5.08 -4.32 -9.76
CA LEU A 134 -5.20 -5.29 -8.66
C LEU A 134 -6.08 -6.50 -9.00
N VAL A 135 -6.88 -6.43 -10.07
CA VAL A 135 -7.87 -7.47 -10.42
C VAL A 135 -7.22 -8.83 -10.59
N THR A 136 -6.12 -8.92 -11.34
CA THR A 136 -5.42 -10.19 -11.58
C THR A 136 -4.87 -10.80 -10.29
N ALA A 137 -4.30 -9.97 -9.40
CA ALA A 137 -3.76 -10.43 -8.13
C ALA A 137 -4.87 -10.97 -7.22
N PHE A 138 -5.96 -10.21 -7.07
CA PHE A 138 -7.12 -10.64 -6.30
C PHE A 138 -7.76 -11.92 -6.86
N GLN A 139 -7.91 -12.00 -8.19
CA GLN A 139 -8.45 -13.19 -8.85
C GLN A 139 -7.60 -14.42 -8.54
N MET A 140 -6.27 -14.31 -8.56
CA MET A 140 -5.36 -15.39 -8.19
C MET A 140 -5.59 -15.87 -6.74
N TYR A 141 -5.64 -14.96 -5.75
CA TYR A 141 -5.82 -15.33 -4.34
C TYR A 141 -7.20 -15.96 -4.06
N PHE A 142 -8.24 -15.47 -4.71
CA PHE A 142 -9.59 -16.05 -4.61
C PHE A 142 -9.64 -17.45 -5.23
N HIS A 143 -9.02 -17.66 -6.40
CA HIS A 143 -8.94 -18.98 -7.03
C HIS A 143 -8.16 -19.99 -6.18
N GLN A 144 -7.04 -19.59 -5.55
CA GLN A 144 -6.32 -20.45 -4.60
C GLN A 144 -7.20 -20.91 -3.43
N SER A 145 -8.19 -20.10 -3.07
CA SER A 145 -9.13 -20.40 -2.01
C SER A 145 -10.38 -21.14 -2.49
N ASN A 146 -10.52 -21.43 -3.80
CA ASN A 146 -11.73 -21.94 -4.46
C ASN A 146 -12.93 -21.00 -4.28
N LEU A 147 -12.69 -19.70 -4.35
CA LEU A 147 -13.71 -18.65 -4.23
C LEU A 147 -13.76 -17.85 -5.53
N GLU A 148 -14.95 -17.34 -5.84
CA GLU A 148 -15.13 -16.42 -6.95
C GLU A 148 -14.96 -14.99 -6.48
N LEU A 149 -14.46 -14.13 -7.37
CA LEU A 149 -14.26 -12.73 -7.06
C LEU A 149 -15.62 -12.04 -6.92
N PRO A 150 -15.86 -11.24 -5.86
CA PRO A 150 -17.11 -10.52 -5.68
C PRO A 150 -17.37 -9.62 -6.88
N THR A 151 -18.29 -10.04 -7.73
CA THR A 151 -18.77 -9.21 -8.84
C THR A 151 -19.98 -8.48 -8.29
N ILE A 152 -20.04 -7.16 -8.44
CA ILE A 152 -21.24 -6.39 -8.10
C ILE A 152 -22.35 -6.88 -9.02
N THR A 153 -23.09 -7.90 -8.59
CA THR A 153 -24.36 -8.20 -9.22
C THR A 153 -25.22 -6.99 -8.94
N SER A 154 -25.60 -6.28 -10.00
CA SER A 154 -26.63 -5.24 -9.93
C SER A 154 -27.97 -5.90 -9.60
N ALA A 155 -28.10 -6.46 -8.39
CA ALA A 155 -29.36 -6.80 -7.77
C ALA A 155 -29.83 -5.55 -7.02
N ASP A 156 -30.25 -4.59 -7.83
CA ASP A 156 -31.17 -3.54 -7.41
C ASP A 156 -32.39 -4.15 -6.69
N GLY A 157 -32.87 -3.47 -5.66
CA GLY A 157 -34.24 -3.58 -5.20
C GLY A 157 -34.75 -4.93 -4.68
N SER A 158 -34.47 -5.23 -3.43
CA SER A 158 -35.52 -5.81 -2.56
C SER A 158 -35.52 -5.08 -1.22
N GLN A 159 -35.85 -3.79 -1.30
CA GLN A 159 -36.43 -3.09 -0.17
C GLN A 159 -37.74 -3.80 0.18
N SER A 160 -37.73 -4.56 1.26
CA SER A 160 -38.98 -4.93 1.93
C SER A 160 -39.50 -3.66 2.59
N SER A 161 -40.35 -2.93 1.86
CA SER A 161 -41.22 -1.91 2.41
C SER A 161 -42.23 -2.62 3.30
N GLN A 162 -41.96 -2.72 4.60
CA GLN A 162 -42.98 -3.07 5.60
C GLN A 162 -43.92 -1.86 5.77
N SER A 163 -44.83 -1.70 4.82
CA SER A 163 -46.03 -0.90 5.02
C SER A 163 -46.96 -1.68 5.95
N SER A 164 -47.24 -1.08 7.10
CA SER A 164 -48.26 -1.53 8.05
C SER A 164 -49.62 -1.67 7.37
N SER A 165 -50.19 -2.87 7.36
CA SER A 165 -51.62 -3.09 7.14
C SER A 165 -52.07 -4.38 7.81
N THR A 166 -52.91 -4.18 8.81
CA THR A 166 -53.77 -5.14 9.50
C THR A 166 -54.57 -6.06 8.55
N ARG A 167 -54.46 -7.39 8.75
CA ARG A 167 -55.57 -8.37 8.93
C ARG A 167 -55.19 -9.78 8.45
N SER A 168 -55.11 -10.67 9.44
CA SER A 168 -55.73 -11.99 9.50
C SER A 168 -55.39 -13.10 8.50
N SER A 169 -55.03 -14.23 9.12
CA SER A 169 -55.43 -15.62 8.85
C SER A 169 -54.65 -16.49 7.86
N ARG A 170 -54.14 -17.58 8.46
CA ARG A 170 -54.15 -19.01 8.06
C ARG A 170 -52.79 -19.65 7.80
N ALA A 171 -52.68 -20.82 8.42
CA ALA A 171 -51.51 -21.63 8.63
C ALA A 171 -50.94 -22.23 7.34
N SER A 172 -49.65 -22.52 7.36
CA SER A 172 -49.07 -23.66 6.66
C SER A 172 -47.81 -24.09 7.41
N THR A 173 -47.90 -25.27 8.00
CA THR A 173 -46.78 -26.07 8.49
C THR A 173 -45.91 -26.49 7.32
N SER A 174 -44.63 -26.11 7.35
CA SER A 174 -43.59 -26.73 6.53
C SER A 174 -42.40 -27.08 7.40
N SER A 175 -42.30 -28.37 7.71
CA SER A 175 -41.09 -28.99 8.24
C SER A 175 -40.04 -29.07 7.14
N SER A 176 -38.91 -28.42 7.33
CA SER A 176 -37.69 -28.70 6.54
C SER A 176 -36.50 -28.88 7.47
N SER A 177 -35.83 -30.00 7.23
CA SER A 177 -34.84 -30.63 8.08
C SER A 177 -33.57 -29.80 8.20
N ARG A 178 -33.13 -29.62 9.45
CA ARG A 178 -31.83 -29.02 9.79
C ARG A 178 -30.72 -29.98 9.38
N SER A 179 -30.03 -29.67 8.29
CA SER A 179 -28.72 -30.25 7.98
C SER A 179 -27.66 -29.42 8.68
N SER A 180 -27.11 -29.95 9.77
CA SER A 180 -25.96 -29.37 10.46
C SER A 180 -24.72 -29.56 9.59
N GLN A 181 -24.40 -28.57 8.76
CA GLN A 181 -23.09 -28.51 8.11
C GLN A 181 -22.15 -27.70 8.99
N THR A 182 -21.10 -28.35 9.45
CA THR A 182 -19.94 -27.71 10.09
C THR A 182 -19.25 -26.84 9.03
N LEU A 183 -19.38 -25.52 9.15
CA LEU A 183 -18.71 -24.58 8.26
C LEU A 183 -17.23 -24.51 8.63
N SER A 184 -16.37 -25.08 7.78
CA SER A 184 -14.93 -24.86 7.80
C SER A 184 -14.66 -23.42 7.34
N LEU A 185 -14.31 -22.55 8.28
CA LEU A 185 -13.93 -21.17 7.97
C LEU A 185 -12.58 -21.17 7.23
N LYS A 186 -12.56 -20.60 6.03
CA LYS A 186 -11.35 -20.45 5.21
C LYS A 186 -10.96 -18.98 5.20
N VAL A 187 -9.81 -18.67 5.79
CA VAL A 187 -9.29 -17.30 5.93
C VAL A 187 -8.33 -17.02 4.78
N ILE A 188 -8.51 -15.88 4.10
CA ILE A 188 -7.59 -15.39 3.05
C ILE A 188 -6.63 -14.39 3.71
N ASP A 189 -5.33 -14.64 3.59
CA ASP A 189 -4.29 -13.67 3.93
C ASP A 189 -3.87 -12.92 2.65
N LEU A 190 -4.17 -11.62 2.59
CA LEU A 190 -3.88 -10.75 1.45
C LEU A 190 -2.59 -9.97 1.72
N SER A 191 -1.48 -10.69 1.91
CA SER A 191 -0.16 -10.07 1.97
C SER A 191 0.30 -9.72 0.55
N LEU A 192 0.17 -8.45 0.17
CA LEU A 192 0.70 -7.94 -1.10
C LEU A 192 2.24 -7.95 -1.02
N PRO A 193 2.96 -8.66 -1.91
CA PRO A 193 4.40 -8.58 -1.96
C PRO A 193 4.82 -7.17 -2.38
N ILE A 194 5.32 -6.40 -1.42
CA ILE A 194 6.09 -5.19 -1.70
C ILE A 194 7.49 -5.70 -2.04
N ASP A 195 7.84 -5.73 -3.32
CA ASP A 195 9.21 -6.00 -3.75
C ASP A 195 10.10 -4.87 -3.21
N ALA A 196 10.67 -5.10 -2.03
CA ALA A 196 11.76 -4.30 -1.51
C ALA A 196 13.02 -4.66 -2.31
N PRO A 197 13.75 -3.68 -2.89
CA PRO A 197 14.97 -3.97 -3.62
C PRO A 197 15.98 -4.64 -2.68
N ALA A 198 16.45 -5.82 -3.11
CA ALA A 198 17.43 -6.63 -2.42
C ALA A 198 18.81 -5.96 -2.41
N GLU A 199 19.05 -5.06 -1.46
CA GLU A 199 20.41 -4.59 -1.14
C GLU A 199 20.53 -4.15 0.33
N ALA A 200 20.24 -5.04 1.27
CA ALA A 200 20.56 -4.84 2.69
C ALA A 200 20.54 -6.16 3.48
N ALA A 201 21.21 -7.20 3.02
CA ALA A 201 21.39 -8.43 3.81
C ALA A 201 22.66 -9.17 3.40
N ALA A 202 23.82 -8.58 3.67
CA ALA A 202 25.09 -9.29 3.56
C ALA A 202 26.17 -8.74 4.50
N VAL A 203 25.90 -8.55 5.79
CA VAL A 203 26.95 -8.64 6.81
C VAL A 203 26.34 -9.08 8.14
N ASP A 204 26.27 -10.38 8.39
CA ASP A 204 26.53 -10.87 9.74
C ASP A 204 26.89 -12.36 9.69
N SER A 205 28.19 -12.64 9.80
CA SER A 205 28.75 -13.94 10.21
C SER A 205 30.27 -13.83 10.30
N GLN A 206 30.81 -13.60 11.50
CA GLN A 206 32.00 -14.36 11.91
C GLN A 206 32.15 -14.43 13.45
N PRO A 207 32.62 -15.57 14.00
CA PRO A 207 32.60 -15.85 15.42
C PRO A 207 33.90 -15.46 16.15
N SER A 208 33.78 -15.45 17.47
CA SER A 208 34.77 -15.09 18.47
C SER A 208 35.82 -16.19 18.72
N SER A 209 37.12 -15.83 18.76
CA SER A 209 38.04 -16.02 19.92
C SER A 209 39.53 -16.24 19.57
N ARG A 210 40.39 -15.50 20.30
CA ARG A 210 41.73 -15.84 20.83
C ARG A 210 42.93 -16.06 19.88
N ALA A 211 43.91 -15.14 19.90
CA ALA A 211 45.12 -15.18 20.77
C ALA A 211 46.31 -14.37 20.19
N SER A 212 46.87 -13.52 21.04
CA SER A 212 48.24 -12.98 21.14
C SER A 212 49.26 -13.15 19.98
N SER A 213 49.89 -12.05 19.53
CA SER A 213 51.20 -11.56 20.03
C SER A 213 51.90 -10.53 19.11
N SER A 214 52.46 -9.51 19.77
CA SER A 214 53.73 -8.77 19.53
C SER A 214 54.07 -8.06 18.21
N TRP A 215 54.52 -6.80 18.41
CA TRP A 215 55.57 -6.05 17.69
C TRP A 215 55.27 -5.67 16.21
N SER A 216 55.60 -4.48 15.71
CA SER A 216 56.53 -3.42 16.14
C SER A 216 56.28 -2.17 15.29
N CYS A 217 56.50 -1.00 15.88
CA CYS A 217 56.53 0.30 15.21
C CYS A 217 57.62 0.37 14.13
N LYS A 218 57.35 1.07 13.02
CA LYS A 218 58.39 1.82 12.30
C LYS A 218 57.80 2.96 11.46
N SER A 219 58.08 4.17 11.93
CA SER A 219 58.00 5.44 11.20
C SER A 219 59.24 5.60 10.31
N LYS A 220 59.06 6.25 9.14
CA LYS A 220 60.01 7.09 8.37
C LYS A 220 59.34 7.36 7.02
N GLU A 221 58.94 8.58 6.67
CA GLU A 221 59.72 9.81 6.43
C GLU A 221 60.85 9.61 5.41
N SER A 222 60.58 10.06 4.18
CA SER A 222 61.49 10.68 3.22
C SER A 222 60.65 11.46 2.21
#